data_AF-A0AAN0LT98-F1
#
_entry.id   AF-A0AAN0LT98-F1
#
_cell.length_a   1.000
_cell.length_b   1.000
_cell.length_c   1.000
_cell.angle_alpha   90.00
_cell.angle_beta   90.00
_cell.angle_gamma   90.00
#
_symmetry.space_group_name_H-M   'P 1'
#
loop_
_entity.id
_entity.type
_entity.pdbx_description
1 polymer ?
#
loop_
_entity_poly.entity_id
_entity_poly.type
_entity_poly.pdbx_seq_one_letter_code
_entity_poly.pdbx_strand_id
1 'polypeptide(L)'
;MTDFTVRKVWVDGPELKPTISMQLYQNGLPYLDAVNLESGQESYTWKQLPVTDLMGKPFTYTVDEINVPSGYSKHVDGTTITNTFTPGKLAMQIQKVWVGGPTAHPTITVQLYRNGVAYQEPRSLLNGETSVLWRDLDAVDSAGNAYIYTVDEINVPRRIR
;
A
#
# COMPACT_ATOMS: atom_id res chain seq x y z
N MET A 1 40.38 1.90 7.71
CA MET A 1 38.97 1.82 8.15
C MET A 1 38.12 2.68 7.24
N THR A 2 36.83 2.38 7.12
CA THR A 2 35.84 3.15 6.38
C THR A 2 34.54 3.23 7.17
N ASP A 3 33.67 4.16 6.82
CA ASP A 3 32.30 4.21 7.31
C ASP A 3 31.35 3.74 6.20
N PHE A 4 30.21 3.15 6.56
CA PHE A 4 29.16 2.73 5.65
C PHE A 4 27.84 3.36 6.07
N THR A 5 27.32 4.27 5.24
CA THR A 5 26.09 5.00 5.53
C THR A 5 24.97 4.54 4.61
N VAL A 6 23.83 4.26 5.22
CA VAL A 6 22.60 3.87 4.54
C VAL A 6 21.58 4.98 4.65
N ARG A 7 20.84 5.22 3.57
CA ARG A 7 19.72 6.16 3.51
C ARG A 7 18.41 5.40 3.44
N LYS A 8 17.43 5.80 4.25
CA LYS A 8 16.07 5.31 4.20
C LYS A 8 15.16 6.28 3.45
N VAL A 9 14.36 5.75 2.55
CA VAL A 9 13.33 6.47 1.81
C VAL A 9 11.99 5.79 2.04
N TRP A 10 10.95 6.61 2.17
CA TRP A 10 9.56 6.17 2.23
C TRP A 10 8.81 6.82 1.06
N VAL A 11 8.07 6.01 0.32
CA VAL A 11 7.19 6.45 -0.77
C VAL A 11 5.77 6.17 -0.33
N ASP A 12 4.94 7.21 -0.31
CA ASP A 12 3.57 7.20 0.21
C ASP A 12 3.49 6.70 1.67
N GLY A 13 2.26 6.52 2.14
CA GLY A 13 1.95 5.98 3.46
C GLY A 13 1.83 7.03 4.58
N PRO A 14 1.40 6.59 5.77
CA PRO A 14 1.20 7.44 6.93
C PRO A 14 2.42 8.30 7.26
N GLU A 15 2.23 9.52 7.77
CA GLU A 15 3.33 10.41 8.15
C GLU A 15 4.30 9.74 9.13
N LEU A 16 3.75 9.13 10.19
CA LEU A 16 4.50 8.30 11.12
C LEU A 16 4.93 7.00 10.45
N LYS A 17 6.24 6.80 10.37
CA LYS A 17 6.84 5.60 9.78
C LYS A 17 7.13 4.55 10.86
N PRO A 18 6.93 3.26 10.59
CA PRO A 18 7.28 2.21 11.53
C PRO A 18 8.81 2.08 11.67
N THR A 19 9.26 1.58 12.82
CA THR A 19 10.65 1.17 13.02
C THR A 19 10.97 -0.02 12.11
N ILE A 20 12.13 0.03 11.47
CA ILE A 20 12.70 -1.07 10.69
C ILE A 20 14.00 -1.55 11.34
N SER A 21 14.49 -2.69 10.89
CA SER A 21 15.71 -3.36 11.30
C SER A 21 16.54 -3.60 10.03
N MET A 22 17.80 -3.18 10.06
CA MET A 22 18.74 -3.31 8.96
C MET A 22 19.90 -4.21 9.36
N GLN A 23 20.28 -5.11 8.46
CA GLN A 23 21.45 -5.97 8.61
C GLN A 23 22.55 -5.48 7.67
N LEU A 24 23.73 -5.22 8.23
CA LEU A 24 24.96 -5.03 7.46
C LEU A 24 25.51 -6.41 7.06
N TYR A 25 26.00 -6.53 5.83
CA TYR A 25 26.65 -7.74 5.34
C TYR A 25 28.08 -7.41 4.92
N GLN A 26 29.01 -8.32 5.22
CA GLN A 26 30.39 -8.29 4.76
C GLN A 26 30.63 -9.51 3.88
N ASN A 27 31.02 -9.29 2.62
CA ASN A 27 31.19 -10.34 1.61
C ASN A 27 29.96 -11.28 1.49
N GLY A 28 28.75 -10.72 1.63
CA GLY A 28 27.49 -11.46 1.53
C GLY A 28 27.06 -12.22 2.80
N LEU A 29 27.84 -12.18 3.88
CA LEU A 29 27.48 -12.78 5.17
C LEU A 29 27.04 -11.70 6.16
N PRO A 30 26.05 -11.96 7.03
CA PRO A 30 25.67 -11.03 8.09
C PRO A 30 26.90 -10.62 8.91
N TYR A 31 27.06 -9.33 9.13
CA TYR A 31 28.19 -8.74 9.83
C TYR A 31 27.67 -7.71 10.84
N LEU A 32 28.06 -7.88 12.11
CA LEU A 32 27.47 -7.20 13.28
C LEU A 32 25.99 -7.56 13.50
N ASP A 33 25.48 -7.20 14.68
CA ASP A 33 24.06 -7.32 14.98
C ASP A 33 23.24 -6.37 14.10
N ALA A 34 22.01 -6.78 13.79
CA ALA A 34 21.04 -5.92 13.13
C ALA A 34 20.74 -4.69 13.99
N VAL A 35 20.51 -3.55 13.33
CA VAL A 35 20.25 -2.27 13.99
C VAL A 35 18.84 -1.81 13.66
N ASN A 36 18.17 -1.20 14.64
CA ASN A 36 16.89 -0.57 14.42
C ASN A 36 17.07 0.87 13.92
N LEU A 37 16.31 1.23 12.90
CA LEU A 37 16.12 2.61 12.47
C LEU A 37 14.74 3.05 12.94
N GLU A 38 14.72 3.89 13.96
CA GLU A 38 13.50 4.37 14.61
C GLU A 38 12.72 5.35 13.72
N SER A 39 11.44 5.52 14.02
CA SER A 39 10.58 6.48 13.31
C SER A 39 11.20 7.88 13.26
N GLY A 40 11.21 8.49 12.07
CA GLY A 40 11.77 9.81 11.84
C GLY A 40 13.28 9.82 11.55
N GLN A 41 13.99 8.70 11.66
CA GLN A 41 15.38 8.60 11.23
C GLN A 41 15.47 8.29 9.73
N GLU A 42 16.29 9.06 9.00
CA GLU A 42 16.46 8.92 7.54
C GLU A 42 17.76 8.22 7.14
N SER A 43 18.66 7.98 8.09
CA SER A 43 19.96 7.36 7.81
C SER A 43 20.57 6.70 9.03
N TYR A 44 21.45 5.72 8.78
CA TYR A 44 22.30 5.10 9.80
C TYR A 44 23.71 4.91 9.25
N THR A 45 24.72 5.06 10.11
CA THR A 45 26.14 4.90 9.74
C THR A 45 26.82 3.90 10.67
N TRP A 46 27.32 2.80 10.09
CA TRP A 46 28.31 1.95 10.75
C TRP A 46 29.69 2.59 10.56
N LYS A 47 30.39 2.83 11.67
CA LYS A 47 31.69 3.51 11.67
C LYS A 47 32.84 2.53 11.81
N GLN A 48 34.01 2.95 11.32
CA GLN A 48 35.29 2.28 11.55
C GLN A 48 35.34 0.82 11.10
N LEU A 49 34.67 0.49 9.99
CA LEU A 49 34.68 -0.83 9.38
C LEU A 49 36.05 -1.13 8.75
N PRO A 50 36.57 -2.36 8.85
CA PRO A 50 37.80 -2.75 8.17
C PRO A 50 37.62 -2.71 6.66
N VAL A 51 38.64 -2.28 5.92
CA VAL A 51 38.61 -2.19 4.45
C VAL A 51 39.14 -3.46 3.78
N THR A 52 39.99 -4.20 4.47
CA THR A 52 40.64 -5.41 3.97
C THR A 52 40.71 -6.47 5.06
N ASP A 53 40.81 -7.74 4.67
CA ASP A 53 41.17 -8.83 5.55
C ASP A 53 42.68 -8.80 5.93
N LEU A 54 43.12 -9.79 6.70
CA LEU A 54 44.52 -9.93 7.14
C LEU A 54 45.51 -10.15 6.00
N MET A 55 45.05 -10.58 4.82
CA MET A 55 45.85 -10.80 3.61
C MET A 55 45.80 -9.61 2.64
N GLY A 56 45.13 -8.52 3.01
CA GLY A 56 44.99 -7.32 2.18
C GLY A 56 43.89 -7.41 1.12
N LYS A 57 43.05 -8.45 1.12
CA LYS A 57 41.92 -8.56 0.18
C LYS A 57 40.78 -7.63 0.64
N PRO A 58 40.19 -6.81 -0.25
CA PRO A 58 39.15 -5.87 0.14
C PRO A 58 37.84 -6.55 0.58
N PHE A 59 37.19 -5.96 1.57
CA PHE A 59 35.83 -6.31 1.98
C PHE A 59 34.80 -5.58 1.12
N THR A 60 33.71 -6.27 0.77
CA THR A 60 32.51 -5.67 0.19
C THR A 60 31.43 -5.56 1.25
N TYR A 61 30.85 -4.38 1.41
CA TYR A 61 29.74 -4.14 2.33
C TYR A 61 28.44 -3.88 1.57
N THR A 62 27.37 -4.50 2.02
CA THR A 62 26.00 -4.27 1.54
C THR A 62 25.05 -4.22 2.72
N VAL A 63 23.83 -3.70 2.52
CA VAL A 63 22.78 -3.67 3.53
C VAL A 63 21.54 -4.37 3.02
N ASP A 64 20.74 -4.91 3.94
CA ASP A 64 19.34 -5.21 3.67
C ASP A 64 18.45 -4.82 4.86
N GLU A 65 17.18 -4.53 4.60
CA GLU A 65 16.16 -4.37 5.66
C GLU A 65 15.48 -5.73 5.90
N ILE A 66 15.56 -6.23 7.12
CA ILE A 66 15.19 -7.62 7.44
C ILE A 66 13.76 -7.77 8.00
N ASN A 67 13.04 -6.66 8.23
CA ASN A 67 11.63 -6.64 8.59
C ASN A 67 10.88 -5.57 7.77
N VAL A 68 10.21 -5.98 6.70
CA VAL A 68 9.38 -5.07 5.92
C VAL A 68 8.04 -4.87 6.63
N PRO A 69 7.63 -3.63 6.95
CA PRO A 69 6.36 -3.37 7.62
C PRO A 69 5.15 -3.76 6.76
N SER A 70 4.04 -4.09 7.43
CA SER A 70 2.78 -4.41 6.74
C SER A 70 2.31 -3.27 5.84
N GLY A 71 1.83 -3.61 4.64
CA GLY A 71 1.40 -2.64 3.63
C GLY A 71 2.55 -1.97 2.87
N TYR A 72 3.81 -2.30 3.17
CA TYR A 72 4.96 -1.81 2.41
C TYR A 72 5.61 -2.93 1.58
N SER A 73 6.19 -2.52 0.46
CA SER A 73 7.19 -3.31 -0.27
C SER A 73 8.55 -2.62 -0.15
N LYS A 74 9.63 -3.40 -0.18
CA LYS A 74 11.02 -2.93 -0.03
C LYS A 74 11.77 -3.04 -1.35
N HIS A 75 12.62 -2.05 -1.62
CA HIS A 75 13.64 -2.08 -2.66
C HIS A 75 14.98 -1.56 -2.12
N VAL A 76 16.08 -2.22 -2.47
CA VAL A 76 17.44 -1.80 -2.09
C VAL A 76 18.24 -1.50 -3.33
N ASP A 77 18.77 -0.27 -3.42
CA ASP A 77 19.66 0.19 -4.48
C ASP A 77 20.94 0.78 -3.87
N GLY A 78 22.05 0.04 -3.99
CA GLY A 78 23.31 0.38 -3.34
C GLY A 78 23.16 0.49 -1.82
N THR A 79 23.22 1.72 -1.32
CA THR A 79 23.06 2.04 0.12
C THR A 79 21.72 2.71 0.44
N THR A 80 20.79 2.77 -0.52
CA THR A 80 19.45 3.33 -0.30
C THR A 80 18.44 2.21 -0.15
N ILE A 81 17.67 2.24 0.94
CA ILE A 81 16.53 1.35 1.16
C ILE A 81 15.25 2.17 0.99
N THR A 82 14.40 1.77 0.05
CA THR A 82 13.11 2.41 -0.22
C THR A 82 11.97 1.49 0.18
N ASN A 83 11.05 1.98 1.02
CA ASN A 83 9.78 1.30 1.26
C ASN A 83 8.64 2.07 0.61
N THR A 84 7.82 1.37 -0.16
CA THR A 84 6.67 1.93 -0.87
C THR A 84 5.39 1.39 -0.27
N PHE A 85 4.53 2.28 0.23
CA PHE A 85 3.23 1.91 0.78
C PHE A 85 2.26 1.55 -0.34
N THR A 86 1.57 0.42 -0.21
CA THR A 86 0.49 0.03 -1.11
C THR A 86 -0.74 -0.27 -0.25
N PRO A 87 -1.79 0.57 -0.33
CA PRO A 87 -3.05 0.31 0.37
C PRO A 87 -3.60 -1.07 0.02
N GLY A 88 -4.13 -1.76 1.02
CA GLY A 88 -4.92 -2.97 0.78
C GLY A 88 -6.09 -2.68 -0.17
N LYS A 89 -6.47 -3.68 -0.96
CA LYS A 89 -7.60 -3.56 -1.90
C LYS A 89 -8.85 -4.22 -1.35
N LEU A 90 -9.99 -3.60 -1.59
CA LEU A 90 -11.33 -4.07 -1.25
C LEU A 90 -12.13 -4.36 -2.52
N ALA A 91 -13.19 -5.14 -2.34
CA ALA A 91 -14.23 -5.30 -3.33
C ALA A 91 -15.58 -5.06 -2.67
N MET A 92 -16.49 -4.42 -3.41
CA MET A 92 -17.85 -4.13 -2.95
C MET A 92 -18.84 -4.67 -3.96
N GLN A 93 -19.72 -5.55 -3.50
CA GLN A 93 -20.84 -6.05 -4.29
C GLN A 93 -22.15 -5.51 -3.72
N ILE A 94 -22.99 -4.98 -4.61
CA ILE A 94 -24.39 -4.70 -4.28
C ILE A 94 -25.30 -5.71 -4.96
N GLN A 95 -26.47 -5.92 -4.35
CA GLN A 95 -27.56 -6.69 -4.94
C GLN A 95 -28.85 -5.86 -4.93
N LYS A 96 -29.42 -5.63 -6.10
CA LYS A 96 -30.75 -5.03 -6.26
C LYS A 96 -31.80 -6.11 -6.08
N VAL A 97 -32.71 -5.87 -5.14
CA VAL A 97 -33.91 -6.70 -4.94
C VAL A 97 -35.14 -5.87 -5.30
N TRP A 98 -35.96 -6.39 -6.20
CA TRP A 98 -37.26 -5.82 -6.56
C TRP A 98 -38.35 -6.54 -5.76
N VAL A 99 -39.23 -5.78 -5.10
CA VAL A 99 -40.33 -6.33 -4.30
C VAL A 99 -41.65 -5.92 -4.96
N GLY A 100 -42.36 -6.93 -5.49
CA GLY A 100 -43.61 -6.73 -6.23
C GLY A 100 -43.42 -6.04 -7.58
N GLY A 101 -44.55 -5.79 -8.26
CA GLY A 101 -44.56 -5.16 -9.59
C GLY A 101 -44.37 -6.14 -10.75
N PRO A 102 -44.20 -5.62 -11.99
CA PRO A 102 -44.01 -6.43 -13.19
C PRO A 102 -42.69 -7.20 -13.17
N THR A 103 -42.63 -8.28 -13.95
CA THR A 103 -41.39 -9.10 -14.13
C THR A 103 -40.30 -8.35 -14.90
N ALA A 104 -40.68 -7.42 -15.78
CA ALA A 104 -39.76 -6.51 -16.44
C ALA A 104 -39.48 -5.31 -15.52
N HIS A 105 -38.22 -5.14 -15.16
CA HIS A 105 -37.75 -4.03 -14.34
C HIS A 105 -37.08 -2.97 -15.21
N PRO A 106 -37.20 -1.69 -14.82
CA PRO A 106 -36.54 -0.61 -15.54
C PRO A 106 -35.04 -0.65 -15.29
N THR A 107 -34.28 -0.06 -16.22
CA THR A 107 -32.87 0.21 -15.99
C THR A 107 -32.70 1.18 -14.83
N ILE A 108 -31.85 0.84 -13.88
CA ILE A 108 -31.43 1.75 -12.81
C ILE A 108 -29.95 2.09 -12.98
N THR A 109 -29.53 3.20 -12.37
CA THR A 109 -28.13 3.60 -12.34
C THR A 109 -27.71 3.77 -10.89
N VAL A 110 -26.59 3.16 -10.52
CA VAL A 110 -25.98 3.24 -9.20
C VAL A 110 -24.64 3.95 -9.26
N GLN A 111 -24.36 4.79 -8.26
CA GLN A 111 -23.09 5.51 -8.11
C GLN A 111 -22.38 5.01 -6.86
N LEU A 112 -21.11 4.65 -7.00
CA LEU A 112 -20.22 4.42 -5.86
C LEU A 112 -19.72 5.76 -5.34
N TYR A 113 -19.72 5.94 -4.03
CA TYR A 113 -19.16 7.10 -3.36
C TYR A 113 -17.98 6.66 -2.48
N ARG A 114 -16.98 7.52 -2.39
CA ARG A 114 -15.82 7.38 -1.50
C ARG A 114 -15.73 8.62 -0.63
N ASN A 115 -15.85 8.43 0.68
CA ASN A 115 -15.95 9.52 1.67
C ASN A 115 -17.05 10.55 1.32
N GLY A 116 -18.20 10.06 0.83
CA GLY A 116 -19.34 10.89 0.45
C GLY A 116 -19.21 11.62 -0.88
N VAL A 117 -18.10 11.46 -1.61
CA VAL A 117 -17.88 12.06 -2.94
C VAL A 117 -18.01 10.98 -4.02
N ALA A 118 -18.67 11.30 -5.14
CA ALA A 118 -18.82 10.37 -6.26
C ALA A 118 -17.45 9.84 -6.72
N TYR A 119 -17.35 8.52 -6.89
CA TYR A 119 -16.12 7.81 -7.17
C TYR A 119 -16.33 6.73 -8.23
N GLN A 120 -15.51 6.75 -9.28
CA GLN A 120 -15.70 6.01 -10.53
C GLN A 120 -17.00 6.38 -11.26
N GLU A 121 -17.10 5.94 -12.52
CA GLU A 121 -18.30 6.14 -13.32
C GLU A 121 -19.51 5.37 -12.75
N PRO A 122 -20.73 5.94 -12.82
CA PRO A 122 -21.94 5.23 -12.47
C PRO A 122 -22.10 3.96 -13.31
N ARG A 123 -22.74 2.94 -12.72
CA ARG A 123 -23.04 1.68 -13.41
C ARG A 123 -24.53 1.50 -13.57
N SER A 124 -24.94 1.09 -14.77
CA SER A 124 -26.34 0.76 -15.05
C SER A 124 -26.59 -0.72 -14.82
N LEU A 125 -27.75 -1.03 -14.23
CA LEU A 125 -28.30 -2.38 -14.16
C LEU A 125 -29.48 -2.44 -15.10
N LEU A 126 -29.35 -3.21 -16.19
CA LEU A 126 -30.40 -3.45 -17.16
C LEU A 126 -31.45 -4.43 -16.61
N ASN A 127 -32.58 -4.56 -17.31
CA ASN A 127 -33.60 -5.54 -16.95
C ASN A 127 -33.00 -6.96 -16.86
N GLY A 128 -33.20 -7.64 -15.73
CA GLY A 128 -32.64 -8.95 -15.44
C GLY A 128 -31.27 -8.94 -14.75
N GLU A 129 -30.56 -7.82 -14.74
CA GLU A 129 -29.34 -7.65 -13.96
C GLU A 129 -29.68 -7.26 -12.52
N THR A 130 -29.02 -7.89 -11.56
CA THR A 130 -29.32 -7.70 -10.13
C THR A 130 -28.09 -7.41 -9.28
N SER A 131 -26.89 -7.40 -9.85
CA SER A 131 -25.68 -7.15 -9.05
C SER A 131 -24.63 -6.36 -9.80
N VAL A 132 -23.92 -5.53 -9.04
CA VAL A 132 -22.75 -4.78 -9.49
C VAL A 132 -21.62 -5.08 -8.55
N LEU A 133 -20.42 -5.30 -9.10
CA LEU A 133 -19.21 -5.55 -8.34
C LEU A 133 -18.13 -4.53 -8.69
N TRP A 134 -17.74 -3.73 -7.70
CA TRP A 134 -16.53 -2.92 -7.75
C TRP A 134 -15.37 -3.69 -7.13
N ARG A 135 -14.21 -3.64 -7.78
CA ARG A 135 -12.95 -4.26 -7.35
C ARG A 135 -11.88 -3.19 -7.21
N ASP A 136 -10.76 -3.59 -6.63
CA ASP A 136 -9.54 -2.77 -6.54
C ASP A 136 -9.74 -1.41 -5.86
N LEU A 137 -10.69 -1.36 -4.93
CA LEU A 137 -10.98 -0.19 -4.13
C LEU A 137 -9.91 -0.05 -3.04
N ASP A 138 -9.19 1.07 -2.99
CA ASP A 138 -8.23 1.30 -1.90
C ASP A 138 -8.94 1.26 -0.55
N ALA A 139 -8.39 0.51 0.41
CA ALA A 139 -8.92 0.44 1.76
C ALA A 139 -8.63 1.71 2.57
N VAL A 140 -7.50 2.35 2.29
CA VAL A 140 -7.02 3.54 2.99
C VAL A 140 -6.46 4.57 2.00
N ASP A 141 -6.46 5.83 2.39
CA ASP A 141 -5.78 6.90 1.66
C ASP A 141 -4.24 6.81 1.77
N SER A 142 -3.53 7.75 1.15
CA SER A 142 -2.07 7.79 1.20
C SER A 142 -1.52 8.06 2.60
N ALA A 143 -2.32 8.60 3.53
CA ALA A 143 -1.94 8.80 4.93
C ALA A 143 -2.35 7.60 5.82
N GLY A 144 -2.97 6.57 5.27
CA GLY A 144 -3.43 5.38 5.99
C GLY A 144 -4.80 5.51 6.66
N ASN A 145 -5.57 6.57 6.39
CA ASN A 145 -6.93 6.69 6.90
C ASN A 145 -7.89 5.84 6.07
N ALA A 146 -8.81 5.11 6.72
CA ALA A 146 -9.77 4.26 6.03
C ALA A 146 -10.72 5.05 5.11
N TYR A 147 -10.90 4.55 3.89
CA TYR A 147 -11.96 5.04 3.01
C TYR A 147 -13.31 4.43 3.40
N ILE A 148 -14.35 5.26 3.43
CA ILE A 148 -15.74 4.83 3.58
C ILE A 148 -16.36 4.78 2.19
N TYR A 149 -16.87 3.60 1.81
CA TYR A 149 -17.56 3.40 0.55
C TYR A 149 -19.05 3.20 0.78
N THR A 150 -19.87 3.92 0.00
CA THR A 150 -21.33 3.78 -0.02
C THR A 150 -21.81 3.75 -1.47
N VAL A 151 -23.03 3.25 -1.70
CA VAL A 151 -23.63 3.20 -3.03
C VAL A 151 -25.04 3.75 -2.94
N ASP A 152 -25.35 4.70 -3.84
CA ASP A 152 -26.71 5.20 -4.01
C ASP A 152 -27.23 4.92 -5.41
N GLU A 153 -28.54 4.65 -5.51
CA GLU A 153 -29.26 4.64 -6.77
C GLU A 153 -29.56 6.09 -7.18
N ILE A 154 -28.94 6.56 -8.27
CA ILE A 154 -29.04 7.96 -8.72
C ILE A 154 -30.05 8.17 -9.84
N ASN A 155 -30.61 7.09 -10.39
CA ASN A 155 -31.71 7.16 -11.34
C ASN A 155 -32.81 6.17 -10.93
N VAL A 156 -33.87 6.72 -10.31
CA VAL A 156 -35.12 6.01 -10.05
C VAL A 156 -36.10 6.41 -11.14
N PRO A 157 -36.48 5.51 -12.06
CA PRO A 157 -37.46 5.84 -13.08
C PRO A 157 -38.76 6.30 -12.41
N ARG A 158 -39.27 7.47 -12.85
CA ARG A 158 -40.51 8.04 -12.33
C ARG A 158 -41.62 7.00 -12.38
N ARG A 159 -42.32 6.79 -11.25
CA ARG A 159 -43.56 5.99 -11.22
C ARG A 159 -44.53 6.58 -12.24
N ILE A 160 -44.83 5.83 -13.30
CA ILE A 160 -46.00 6.12 -14.14
C ILE A 160 -47.22 5.79 -13.28
N ARG A 161 -48.01 6.83 -12.96
CA ARG A 161 -49.29 6.70 -12.24
C ARG A 161 -50.36 6.17 -13.18
#